data_AF-V9LG17-F1
#
_entry.id   AF-V9LG17-F1
#
_cell.length_a   1.000
_cell.length_b   1.000
_cell.length_c   1.000
_cell.angle_alpha   90.00
_cell.angle_beta   90.00
_cell.angle_gamma   90.00
#
_symmetry.space_group_name_H-M   'P 1'
#
loop_
_entity.id
_entity.type
_entity.pdbx_description
1 polymer ?
#
loop_
_entity_poly.entity_id
_entity_poly.type
_entity_poly.pdbx_seq_one_letter_code
_entity_poly.pdbx_strand_id
1 'polypeptide(L)'
;GYMPLRDDYEVEYLQDAEALISGLAVNYDDEDVDIELKRAHVDMYVRKLRERQRRKNMARDYGLVPAFLGKERKEKALKRKVTKEEKELRVKLRPLCQFMSCKEFEDCFDNLHKERALRAKIRELQRYRRNGIAKTEESAEYEAAKHKREKRKEMKNSAGAKRGKDDGGKEAGAEFNSMENLPGFDLLSDRETALT
;
A
#
# COMPACT_ATOMS: atom_id res chain seq x y z
N GLY A 1 -7.78 2.71 30.71
CA GLY A 1 -7.14 2.88 29.39
C GLY A 1 -5.82 2.15 29.31
N TYR A 2 -5.13 2.18 28.16
CA TYR A 2 -3.76 1.65 28.01
C TYR A 2 -2.73 2.65 28.56
N MET A 3 -1.76 2.17 29.32
CA MET A 3 -0.66 2.91 29.94
C MET A 3 0.65 2.70 29.15
N PRO A 4 1.04 3.63 28.25
CA PRO A 4 2.13 3.39 27.31
C PRO A 4 3.51 3.18 27.92
N LEU A 5 3.80 3.83 29.06
CA LEU A 5 5.11 3.71 29.73
C LEU A 5 5.28 2.41 30.52
N ARG A 6 4.16 1.75 30.86
CA ARG A 6 4.13 0.47 31.56
C ARG A 6 3.86 -0.70 30.63
N ASP A 7 3.44 -0.40 29.39
CA ASP A 7 3.02 -1.38 28.42
C ASP A 7 1.86 -2.26 28.94
N ASP A 8 0.91 -1.60 29.62
CA ASP A 8 -0.07 -2.25 30.48
C ASP A 8 -1.45 -1.60 30.39
N TYR A 9 -2.51 -2.28 30.86
CA TYR A 9 -3.85 -1.72 30.93
C TYR A 9 -4.22 -1.34 32.37
N GLU A 10 -4.97 -0.26 32.54
CA GLU A 10 -5.52 0.11 33.86
C GLU A 10 -6.54 -0.93 34.35
N VAL A 11 -7.25 -1.55 33.42
CA VAL A 11 -8.17 -2.66 33.67
C VAL A 11 -7.78 -3.78 32.73
N GLU A 12 -7.42 -4.92 33.29
CA GLU A 12 -6.98 -6.08 32.53
C GLU A 12 -8.17 -6.81 31.89
N TYR A 13 -7.87 -7.52 30.81
CA TYR A 13 -8.84 -8.44 30.23
C TYR A 13 -9.15 -9.55 31.24
N LEU A 14 -10.45 -9.76 31.53
CA LEU A 14 -10.92 -10.64 32.61
C LEU A 14 -10.32 -10.26 33.96
N GLN A 15 -10.62 -9.05 34.43
CA GLN A 15 -10.12 -8.48 35.70
C GLN A 15 -10.41 -9.34 36.95
N ASP A 16 -11.34 -10.28 36.84
CA ASP A 16 -11.73 -11.20 37.91
C ASP A 16 -10.88 -12.49 37.96
N ALA A 17 -9.84 -12.61 37.13
CA ALA A 17 -9.05 -13.84 37.02
C ALA A 17 -8.48 -14.28 38.38
N GLU A 18 -8.05 -13.31 39.18
CA GLU A 18 -7.46 -13.47 40.49
C GLU A 18 -8.43 -14.11 41.50
N ALA A 19 -9.74 -14.00 41.28
CA ALA A 19 -10.76 -14.66 42.11
C ALA A 19 -10.69 -16.20 42.05
N LEU A 20 -10.15 -16.77 40.96
CA LEU A 20 -9.97 -18.23 40.82
C LEU A 20 -8.94 -18.79 41.81
N ILE A 21 -7.99 -17.95 42.24
CA ILE A 21 -6.88 -18.35 43.11
C ILE A 21 -6.93 -17.70 44.49
N SER A 22 -7.73 -16.65 44.69
CA SER A 22 -7.74 -15.86 45.94
C SER A 22 -8.13 -16.66 47.18
N GLY A 23 -8.96 -17.70 47.01
CA GLY A 23 -9.39 -18.60 48.09
C GLY A 23 -8.67 -19.94 48.10
N LEU A 24 -7.69 -20.15 47.22
CA LEU A 24 -6.99 -21.43 47.12
C LEU A 24 -6.00 -21.56 48.29
N ALA A 25 -6.14 -22.61 49.09
CA ALA A 25 -5.19 -22.97 50.13
C ALA A 25 -4.64 -24.38 49.83
N VAL A 26 -3.37 -24.61 50.11
CA VAL A 26 -2.73 -25.93 50.00
C VAL A 26 -2.67 -26.52 51.40
N ASN A 27 -3.30 -27.67 51.61
CA ASN A 27 -3.31 -28.35 52.89
C ASN A 27 -2.60 -29.71 52.77
N TYR A 28 -2.07 -30.21 53.88
CA TYR A 28 -1.32 -31.48 53.91
C TYR A 28 -2.21 -32.72 53.88
N ASP A 29 -3.48 -32.55 54.22
CA ASP A 29 -4.53 -33.55 54.30
C ASP A 29 -5.49 -33.51 53.09
N ASP A 30 -5.18 -32.72 52.06
CA ASP A 30 -5.97 -32.67 50.83
C ASP A 30 -5.99 -34.05 50.16
N GLU A 31 -7.17 -34.52 49.77
CA GLU A 31 -7.30 -35.73 48.97
C GLU A 31 -6.83 -35.47 47.52
N ASP A 32 -6.48 -36.53 46.80
CA ASP A 32 -6.03 -36.42 45.39
C ASP A 32 -7.04 -35.65 44.52
N VAL A 33 -8.34 -35.80 44.79
CA VAL A 33 -9.42 -35.09 44.09
C VAL A 33 -9.37 -33.58 44.39
N ASP A 34 -9.12 -33.19 45.64
CA ASP A 34 -9.01 -31.78 46.03
C ASP A 34 -7.77 -31.13 45.41
N ILE A 35 -6.65 -31.85 45.39
CA ILE A 35 -5.41 -31.40 44.74
C ILE A 35 -5.65 -31.16 43.25
N GLU A 36 -6.32 -32.09 42.57
CA GLU A 36 -6.56 -31.97 41.13
C GLU A 36 -7.57 -30.86 40.81
N LEU A 37 -8.59 -30.65 41.65
CA LEU A 37 -9.50 -29.51 41.55
C LEU A 37 -8.75 -28.17 41.70
N LYS A 38 -7.85 -28.08 42.69
CA LYS A 38 -7.01 -26.89 42.90
C LYS A 38 -6.09 -26.63 41.72
N ARG A 39 -5.49 -27.68 41.14
CA ARG A 39 -4.70 -27.57 39.89
C ARG A 39 -5.54 -27.06 38.73
N ALA A 40 -6.75 -27.56 38.54
CA ALA A 40 -7.64 -27.09 37.49
C ALA A 40 -7.96 -25.59 37.62
N HIS A 41 -8.18 -25.08 38.84
CA HIS A 41 -8.37 -23.65 39.10
C HIS A 41 -7.13 -22.83 38.72
N VAL A 42 -5.94 -23.29 39.10
CA VAL A 42 -4.67 -22.65 38.72
C VAL A 42 -4.49 -22.65 37.20
N ASP A 43 -4.79 -23.76 36.53
CA ASP A 43 -4.71 -23.86 35.06
C ASP A 43 -5.67 -22.89 34.36
N MET A 44 -6.89 -22.74 34.89
CA MET A 44 -7.85 -21.74 34.41
C MET A 44 -7.29 -20.32 34.55
N TYR A 45 -6.68 -19.99 35.70
CA TYR A 45 -6.04 -18.70 35.93
C TYR A 45 -4.86 -18.46 34.97
N VAL A 46 -3.96 -19.44 34.81
CA VAL A 46 -2.82 -19.36 33.89
C VAL A 46 -3.28 -19.15 32.44
N ARG A 47 -4.37 -19.81 32.01
CA ARG A 47 -4.98 -19.56 30.70
C ARG A 47 -5.44 -18.12 30.53
N LYS A 48 -6.09 -17.53 31.55
CA LYS A 48 -6.48 -16.11 31.53
C LYS A 48 -5.25 -15.20 31.42
N LEU A 49 -4.16 -15.47 32.16
CA LEU A 49 -2.91 -14.69 32.08
C LEU A 49 -2.24 -14.77 30.70
N ARG A 50 -2.16 -15.97 30.12
CA ARG A 50 -1.62 -16.15 28.75
C ARG A 50 -2.40 -15.33 27.74
N GLU A 51 -3.72 -15.27 27.89
CA GLU A 51 -4.61 -14.56 26.99
C GLU A 51 -4.56 -13.02 27.18
N ARG A 52 -4.27 -12.54 28.40
CA ARG A 52 -3.87 -11.14 28.65
C ARG A 52 -2.56 -10.80 27.92
N GLN A 53 -1.53 -11.62 28.09
CA GLN A 53 -0.24 -11.40 27.43
C GLN A 53 -0.36 -11.44 25.91
N ARG A 54 -1.16 -12.37 25.37
CA ARG A 54 -1.43 -12.46 23.93
C ARG A 54 -2.05 -11.16 23.40
N ARG A 55 -3.01 -10.56 24.10
CA ARG A 55 -3.59 -9.26 23.72
C ARG A 55 -2.57 -8.13 23.74
N LYS A 56 -1.70 -8.07 24.76
CA LYS A 56 -0.61 -7.08 24.83
C LYS A 56 0.33 -7.22 23.64
N ASN A 57 0.74 -8.46 23.32
CA ASN A 57 1.56 -8.76 22.15
C ASN A 57 0.86 -8.33 20.85
N MET A 58 -0.40 -8.70 20.62
CA MET A 58 -1.13 -8.26 19.42
C MET A 58 -1.23 -6.74 19.30
N ALA A 59 -1.52 -6.02 20.39
CA ALA A 59 -1.57 -4.56 20.36
C ALA A 59 -0.22 -3.93 19.99
N ARG A 60 0.88 -4.52 20.46
CA ARG A 60 2.25 -4.11 20.16
C ARG A 60 2.66 -4.46 18.73
N ASP A 61 2.51 -5.73 18.36
CA ASP A 61 2.96 -6.30 17.09
C ASP A 61 2.28 -5.61 15.91
N TYR A 62 1.03 -5.20 16.08
CA TYR A 62 0.26 -4.50 15.07
C TYR A 62 0.23 -2.96 15.24
N GLY A 63 1.07 -2.41 16.12
CA GLY A 63 1.19 -0.96 16.31
C GLY A 63 -0.13 -0.25 16.67
N LEU A 64 -1.08 -0.97 17.27
CA LEU A 64 -2.45 -0.47 17.46
C LEU A 64 -2.51 0.71 18.43
N VAL A 65 -1.66 0.69 19.46
CA VAL A 65 -1.61 1.77 20.46
C VAL A 65 -1.07 3.07 19.85
N PRO A 66 0.11 3.12 19.20
CA PRO A 66 0.56 4.31 18.46
C PRO A 66 -0.43 4.81 17.41
N ALA A 67 -1.09 3.90 16.70
CA ALA A 67 -2.08 4.22 15.68
C ALA A 67 -3.32 4.90 16.30
N PHE A 68 -3.84 4.35 17.41
CA PHE A 68 -4.97 4.92 18.14
C PHE A 68 -4.64 6.27 18.80
N LEU A 69 -3.47 6.39 19.43
CA LEU A 69 -3.02 7.63 20.07
C LEU A 69 -2.54 8.70 19.08
N GLY A 70 -2.56 8.42 17.77
CA GLY A 70 -2.20 9.36 16.72
C GLY A 70 -0.71 9.74 16.66
N LYS A 71 0.17 9.03 17.40
CA LYS A 71 1.62 9.32 17.42
C LYS A 71 2.27 9.09 16.05
N GLU A 72 1.81 8.10 15.29
CA GLU A 72 2.34 7.82 13.94
C GLU A 72 2.19 8.97 12.94
N ARG A 73 1.18 9.84 13.12
CA ARG A 73 0.95 10.97 12.21
C ARG A 73 2.07 12.01 12.32
N LYS A 74 2.70 12.13 13.49
CA LYS A 74 3.78 13.09 13.75
C LYS A 74 5.11 12.63 13.13
N GLU A 75 5.42 11.34 13.18
CA GLU A 75 6.67 10.81 12.61
C GLU A 75 6.65 10.69 11.08
N LYS A 76 5.48 10.46 10.46
CA LYS A 76 5.34 10.40 9.00
C LYS A 76 5.73 11.72 8.31
N ALA A 77 5.70 12.86 9.01
CA ALA A 77 6.10 14.16 8.47
C ALA A 77 7.60 14.26 8.14
N LEU A 78 8.44 13.40 8.74
CA LEU A 78 9.90 13.42 8.55
C LEU A 78 10.40 12.41 7.50
N LYS A 79 9.54 11.51 7.02
CA LYS A 79 9.90 10.46 6.05
C LYS A 79 9.72 10.92 4.61
N ARG A 80 10.48 10.32 3.70
CA ARG A 80 10.46 10.56 2.24
C ARG A 80 9.03 10.67 1.71
N LYS A 81 8.77 11.62 0.78
CA LYS A 81 7.47 11.75 0.10
C LYS A 81 7.11 10.41 -0.55
N VAL A 82 6.04 9.79 -0.06
CA VAL A 82 5.51 8.53 -0.59
C VAL A 82 4.89 8.79 -1.97
N THR A 83 5.43 8.12 -2.99
CA THR A 83 4.96 8.19 -4.39
C THR A 83 3.55 7.61 -4.53
N LYS A 84 2.84 7.98 -5.62
CA LYS A 84 1.51 7.43 -5.91
C LYS A 84 1.54 5.90 -6.04
N GLU A 85 2.55 5.36 -6.73
CA GLU A 85 2.75 3.92 -6.90
C GLU A 85 2.99 3.21 -5.55
N GLU A 86 3.76 3.81 -4.65
CA GLU A 86 3.97 3.28 -3.29
C GLU A 86 2.67 3.19 -2.50
N LYS A 87 1.82 4.23 -2.59
CA LYS A 87 0.51 4.22 -1.91
C LYS A 87 -0.40 3.12 -2.46
N GLU A 88 -0.48 2.99 -3.78
CA GLU A 88 -1.28 1.94 -4.44
C GLU A 88 -0.78 0.53 -4.08
N LEU A 89 0.54 0.32 -4.06
CA LEU A 89 1.12 -0.95 -3.64
C LEU A 89 0.76 -1.28 -2.19
N ARG A 90 0.84 -0.29 -1.28
CA ARG A 90 0.49 -0.48 0.13
C ARG A 90 -0.98 -0.85 0.32
N VAL A 91 -1.88 -0.29 -0.48
CA VAL A 91 -3.30 -0.67 -0.50
C VAL A 91 -3.46 -2.12 -0.98
N LYS A 92 -2.78 -2.52 -2.06
CA LYS A 92 -2.82 -3.89 -2.60
C LYS A 92 -2.30 -4.93 -1.59
N LEU A 93 -1.28 -4.58 -0.81
CA LEU A 93 -0.67 -5.48 0.17
C LEU A 93 -1.38 -5.48 1.54
N ARG A 94 -2.32 -4.56 1.77
CA ARG A 94 -3.05 -4.43 3.04
C ARG A 94 -3.66 -5.75 3.55
N PRO A 95 -4.21 -6.66 2.71
CA PRO A 95 -4.72 -7.95 3.19
C PRO A 95 -3.63 -8.82 3.83
N LEU A 96 -2.36 -8.68 3.43
CA LEU A 96 -1.25 -9.46 4.00
C LEU A 96 -0.90 -9.02 5.43
N CYS A 97 -1.30 -7.81 5.83
CA CYS A 97 -1.05 -7.31 7.19
C CYS A 97 -1.69 -8.21 8.26
N GLN A 98 -2.71 -9.01 7.96
CA GLN A 98 -3.35 -9.88 8.95
C GLN A 98 -2.50 -11.12 9.31
N PHE A 99 -1.47 -11.41 8.53
CA PHE A 99 -0.61 -12.59 8.70
C PHE A 99 0.81 -12.21 9.12
N MET A 100 1.08 -10.93 9.31
CA MET A 100 2.41 -10.38 9.56
C MET A 100 2.31 -9.36 10.69
N SER A 101 3.29 -9.30 11.57
CA SER A 101 3.45 -8.14 12.44
C SER A 101 3.65 -6.85 11.62
N CYS A 102 3.38 -5.70 12.21
CA CYS A 102 3.67 -4.41 11.59
C CYS A 102 5.12 -4.29 11.14
N LYS A 103 6.07 -4.78 11.96
CA LYS A 103 7.48 -4.76 11.60
C LYS A 103 7.75 -5.56 10.33
N GLU A 104 7.29 -6.81 10.29
CA GLU A 104 7.47 -7.67 9.12
C GLU A 104 6.80 -7.09 7.87
N PHE A 105 5.62 -6.48 8.02
CA PHE A 105 4.93 -5.84 6.91
C PHE A 105 5.70 -4.63 6.35
N GLU A 106 6.21 -3.75 7.21
CA GLU A 106 7.05 -2.62 6.78
C GLU A 106 8.35 -3.11 6.13
N ASP A 107 9.01 -4.12 6.71
CA ASP A 107 10.23 -4.71 6.16
C ASP A 107 9.97 -5.34 4.77
N CYS A 108 8.85 -6.06 4.61
CA CYS A 108 8.42 -6.61 3.33
C CYS A 108 8.19 -5.51 2.29
N PHE A 109 7.48 -4.45 2.67
CA PHE A 109 7.22 -3.31 1.80
C PHE A 109 8.52 -2.63 1.34
N ASP A 110 9.44 -2.35 2.27
CA ASP A 110 10.74 -1.77 1.96
C ASP A 110 11.59 -2.69 1.07
N ASN A 111 11.53 -4.00 1.30
CA ASN A 111 12.24 -4.98 0.48
C ASN A 111 11.69 -5.03 -0.95
N LEU A 112 10.38 -4.93 -1.16
CA LEU A 112 9.79 -4.83 -2.51
C LEU A 112 10.28 -3.58 -3.25
N HIS A 113 10.42 -2.44 -2.56
CA HIS A 113 10.98 -1.24 -3.16
C HIS A 113 12.45 -1.39 -3.53
N LYS A 114 13.26 -1.94 -2.62
CA LYS A 114 14.67 -2.25 -2.88
C LYS A 114 14.81 -3.21 -4.05
N GLU A 115 14.01 -4.26 -4.09
CA GLU A 115 13.99 -5.26 -5.15
C GLU A 115 13.67 -4.64 -6.51
N ARG A 116 12.65 -3.79 -6.61
CA ARG A 116 12.33 -3.07 -7.84
C ARG A 116 13.48 -2.17 -8.31
N ALA A 117 14.11 -1.43 -7.39
CA ALA A 117 15.24 -0.57 -7.71
C ALA A 117 16.46 -1.37 -8.18
N LEU A 118 16.77 -2.48 -7.51
CA LEU A 118 17.84 -3.40 -7.88
C LEU A 118 17.58 -4.04 -9.25
N ARG A 119 16.35 -4.49 -9.53
CA ARG A 119 15.99 -5.02 -10.86
C ARG A 119 16.17 -3.97 -11.96
N ALA A 120 15.79 -2.72 -11.72
CA ALA A 120 16.02 -1.64 -12.65
C ALA A 120 17.52 -1.42 -12.89
N LYS A 121 18.33 -1.40 -11.82
CA LYS A 121 19.77 -1.25 -11.91
C LYS A 121 20.45 -2.42 -12.63
N ILE A 122 20.01 -3.66 -12.39
CA ILE A 122 20.50 -4.85 -13.10
C ILE A 122 20.22 -4.72 -14.59
N ARG A 123 19.00 -4.36 -14.99
CA ARG A 123 18.65 -4.15 -16.40
C ARG A 123 19.48 -3.04 -17.06
N GLU A 124 19.75 -1.97 -16.31
CA GLU A 124 20.62 -0.88 -16.74
C GLU A 124 22.06 -1.38 -16.98
N LEU A 125 22.65 -2.07 -16.02
CA LEU A 125 24.00 -2.62 -16.12
C LEU A 125 24.12 -3.68 -17.24
N GLN A 126 23.10 -4.52 -17.42
CA GLN A 126 23.05 -5.48 -18.54
C GLN A 126 22.97 -4.76 -19.90
N ARG A 127 22.32 -3.59 -19.98
CA ARG A 127 22.32 -2.77 -21.20
C ARG A 127 23.72 -2.22 -21.47
N TYR A 128 24.42 -1.71 -20.45
CA TYR A 128 25.79 -1.24 -20.59
C TYR A 128 26.70 -2.33 -21.14
N ARG A 129 26.65 -3.53 -20.56
CA ARG A 129 27.46 -4.67 -21.04
C ARG A 129 27.17 -5.03 -22.50
N ARG A 130 25.90 -5.08 -22.91
CA ARG A 130 25.53 -5.34 -24.32
C ARG A 130 26.01 -4.25 -25.29
N ASN A 131 26.27 -3.06 -24.79
CA ASN A 131 26.74 -1.91 -25.55
C ASN A 131 28.24 -1.67 -25.40
N GLY A 132 28.99 -2.64 -24.85
CA GLY A 132 30.45 -2.58 -24.75
C GLY A 132 30.98 -1.70 -23.61
N ILE A 133 30.13 -1.24 -22.70
CA ILE A 133 30.52 -0.41 -21.56
C ILE A 133 30.87 -1.32 -20.40
N ALA A 134 32.15 -1.36 -20.07
CA ALA A 134 32.69 -2.23 -19.01
C ALA A 134 33.00 -1.47 -17.73
N LYS A 135 33.24 -0.15 -17.81
CA LYS A 135 33.55 0.70 -16.65
C LYS A 135 32.40 1.64 -16.31
N THR A 136 32.24 1.92 -15.02
CA THR A 136 31.19 2.83 -14.53
C THR A 136 31.39 4.26 -15.04
N GLU A 137 32.64 4.70 -15.21
CA GLU A 137 32.99 6.05 -15.69
C GLU A 137 32.46 6.31 -17.11
N GLU A 138 32.54 5.31 -17.99
CA GLU A 138 32.07 5.35 -19.38
C GLU A 138 30.53 5.43 -19.49
N SER A 139 29.81 5.09 -18.42
CA SER A 139 28.34 5.05 -18.44
C SER A 139 27.69 6.42 -18.57
N ALA A 140 28.34 7.48 -18.07
CA ALA A 140 27.79 8.84 -18.10
C ALA A 140 27.70 9.39 -19.54
N GLU A 141 28.76 9.20 -20.32
CA GLU A 141 28.81 9.60 -21.74
C GLU A 141 27.79 8.84 -22.57
N TYR A 142 27.66 7.53 -22.32
CA TYR A 142 26.65 6.71 -22.98
C TYR A 142 25.22 7.15 -22.66
N GLU A 143 24.90 7.43 -21.40
CA GLU A 143 23.56 7.91 -21.04
C GLU A 143 23.26 9.28 -21.68
N ALA A 144 24.23 10.19 -21.72
CA ALA A 144 24.08 11.48 -22.39
C ALA A 144 23.82 11.29 -23.91
N ALA A 145 24.59 10.42 -24.57
CA ALA A 145 24.42 10.11 -25.98
C ALA A 145 23.07 9.43 -26.26
N LYS A 146 22.66 8.49 -25.41
CA LYS A 146 21.36 7.80 -25.49
C LYS A 146 20.20 8.78 -25.29
N HIS A 147 20.24 9.63 -24.27
CA HIS A 147 19.21 10.63 -24.00
C HIS A 147 19.07 11.61 -25.17
N LYS A 148 20.20 12.06 -25.76
CA LYS A 148 20.20 12.89 -26.97
C LYS A 148 19.55 12.17 -28.17
N ARG A 149 19.78 10.86 -28.32
CA ARG A 149 19.15 10.03 -29.37
C ARG A 149 17.65 9.88 -29.17
N GLU A 150 17.22 9.62 -27.93
CA GLU A 150 15.80 9.47 -27.57
C GLU A 150 15.04 10.78 -27.78
N LYS A 151 15.59 11.92 -27.33
CA LYS A 151 15.01 13.25 -27.56
C LYS A 151 14.84 13.58 -29.05
N ARG A 152 15.83 13.23 -29.89
CA ARG A 152 15.73 13.41 -31.35
C ARG A 152 14.62 12.54 -31.95
N LYS A 153 14.47 11.30 -31.46
CA LYS A 153 13.41 10.38 -31.92
C LYS A 153 12.03 10.88 -31.52
N GLU A 154 11.86 11.40 -30.30
CA GLU A 154 10.61 12.02 -29.84
C GLU A 154 10.23 13.26 -30.66
N MET A 155 11.21 14.13 -30.98
CA MET A 155 10.99 15.28 -31.85
C MET A 155 10.57 14.87 -33.27
N LYS A 156 11.17 13.80 -33.81
CA LYS A 156 10.79 13.27 -35.13
C LYS A 156 9.39 12.63 -35.11
N ASN A 157 9.05 11.89 -34.06
CA ASN A 157 7.74 11.28 -33.91
C ASN A 157 6.64 12.32 -33.72
N SER A 158 6.89 13.38 -32.95
CA SER A 158 5.94 14.48 -32.76
C SER A 158 5.78 15.35 -34.01
N ALA A 159 6.85 15.56 -34.80
CA ALA A 159 6.78 16.21 -36.11
C ALA A 159 6.02 15.36 -37.15
N GLY A 160 6.18 14.03 -37.12
CA GLY A 160 5.41 13.09 -37.95
C GLY A 160 3.92 13.06 -37.58
N ALA A 161 3.59 13.11 -36.28
CA ALA A 161 2.21 13.20 -35.81
C ALA A 161 1.54 14.55 -36.16
N LYS A 162 2.31 15.65 -36.23
CA LYS A 162 1.80 16.94 -36.74
C LYS A 162 1.57 16.93 -38.26
N ARG A 163 2.49 16.36 -39.05
CA ARG A 163 2.30 16.24 -40.50
C ARG A 163 1.14 15.32 -40.90
N GLY A 164 0.87 14.26 -40.13
CA GLY A 164 -0.31 13.41 -40.34
C GLY A 164 -1.65 14.05 -39.97
N LYS A 165 -1.65 15.26 -39.38
CA LYS A 165 -2.87 16.00 -39.01
C LYS A 165 -3.14 17.23 -39.89
N ASP A 166 -2.21 17.58 -40.78
CA ASP A 166 -2.30 18.79 -41.61
C ASP A 166 -2.58 18.50 -43.10
N ASP A 167 -2.67 17.23 -43.51
CA ASP A 167 -2.81 16.82 -44.92
C ASP A 167 -3.96 15.81 -45.16
N GLY A 168 -5.06 15.97 -44.43
CA GLY A 168 -6.23 15.09 -44.59
C GLY A 168 -7.47 15.61 -43.86
N GLY A 169 -8.33 16.33 -44.60
CA GLY A 169 -9.73 16.54 -44.21
C GLY A 169 -10.04 17.90 -43.59
N LYS A 170 -10.13 18.95 -44.41
CA LYS A 170 -10.79 20.21 -44.03
C LYS A 170 -11.89 20.69 -44.98
N GLU A 171 -12.26 19.92 -46.02
CA GLU A 171 -13.33 20.33 -46.93
C GLU A 171 -14.64 19.56 -46.79
N ALA A 172 -14.69 18.36 -46.19
CA ALA A 172 -15.92 17.55 -46.19
C ALA A 172 -16.87 17.75 -44.99
N GLY A 173 -16.53 18.61 -44.02
CA GLY A 173 -17.28 18.74 -42.75
C GLY A 173 -18.08 20.03 -42.56
N ALA A 174 -17.99 20.98 -43.50
CA ALA A 174 -18.64 22.29 -43.36
C ALA A 174 -19.99 22.39 -44.09
N GLU A 175 -20.30 21.47 -45.00
CA GLU A 175 -21.52 21.54 -45.83
C GLU A 175 -22.77 20.94 -45.16
N PHE A 176 -22.63 20.10 -44.13
CA PHE A 176 -23.79 19.48 -43.47
C PHE A 176 -24.41 20.34 -42.35
N ASN A 177 -23.65 21.24 -41.72
CA ASN A 177 -24.14 22.07 -40.61
C ASN A 177 -24.82 23.39 -41.07
N SER A 178 -25.01 23.60 -42.37
CA SER A 178 -25.58 24.84 -42.93
C SER A 178 -27.04 24.70 -43.36
N MET A 179 -27.63 23.50 -43.28
CA MET A 179 -28.99 23.23 -43.75
C MET A 179 -30.07 23.92 -42.89
N GLU A 180 -29.82 24.08 -41.58
CA GLU A 180 -30.72 24.76 -40.64
C GLU A 180 -30.92 26.25 -40.95
N ASN A 181 -30.04 26.87 -41.75
CA ASN A 181 -30.09 28.29 -42.09
C ASN A 181 -30.66 28.55 -43.50
N LEU A 182 -31.19 27.53 -44.18
CA LEU A 182 -31.78 27.69 -45.50
C LEU A 182 -33.25 28.11 -45.40
N PRO A 183 -33.69 29.10 -46.20
CA PRO A 183 -35.10 29.48 -46.26
C PRO A 183 -35.96 28.29 -46.72
N GLY A 184 -36.93 27.90 -45.88
CA GLY A 184 -37.78 26.73 -46.11
C GLY A 184 -37.49 25.53 -45.20
N PHE A 185 -36.40 25.56 -44.41
CA PHE A 185 -36.13 24.54 -43.39
C PHE A 185 -37.26 24.44 -42.34
N ASP A 186 -37.86 25.59 -41.99
CA ASP A 186 -39.01 25.68 -41.07
C ASP A 186 -40.30 25.01 -41.58
N LEU A 187 -40.33 24.55 -42.83
CA LEU A 187 -41.47 23.86 -43.44
C LEU A 187 -41.35 22.32 -43.40
N LEU A 188 -40.22 21.79 -42.92
CA LEU A 188 -39.99 20.35 -42.77
C LEU A 188 -40.68 19.81 -41.53
N SER A 189 -41.26 18.61 -41.63
CA SER A 189 -41.78 17.90 -40.47
C SER A 189 -40.66 17.31 -39.62
N ASP A 190 -40.93 17.06 -38.33
CA ASP A 190 -39.96 16.46 -37.37
C ASP A 190 -39.31 15.16 -37.86
N ARG A 191 -40.01 14.42 -38.73
CA ARG A 191 -39.51 13.19 -39.32
C ARG A 191 -38.50 13.44 -40.44
N GLU A 192 -38.65 14.55 -41.16
CA GLU A 192 -37.78 14.93 -42.29
C GLU A 192 -36.50 15.62 -41.79
N THR A 193 -36.60 16.44 -40.75
CA THR A 193 -35.43 17.04 -40.07
C THR A 193 -34.51 16.01 -39.42
N ALA A 194 -35.03 14.85 -38.99
CA ALA A 194 -34.21 13.78 -38.44
C ALA A 194 -33.41 12.98 -39.49
N LEU A 195 -33.68 13.19 -40.78
CA LEU A 195 -33.03 12.49 -41.90
C LEU A 195 -32.03 13.37 -42.67
N THR A 196 -32.02 14.69 -42.41
CA THR A 196 -31.08 15.69 -42.94
C THR A 196 -29.93 15.93 -41.98
#